data_AF-A0A7S4B1I2-F1
#
_entry.id   AF-A0A7S4B1I2-F1
#
_cell.length_a   1.000
_cell.length_b   1.000
_cell.length_c   1.000
_cell.angle_alpha   90.00
_cell.angle_beta   90.00
_cell.angle_gamma   90.00
#
_symmetry.space_group_name_H-M   'P 1'
#
loop_
_entity.id
_entity.type
_entity.pdbx_description
1 polymer ?
#
loop_
_entity_poly.entity_id
_entity_poly.type
_entity_poly.pdbx_seq_one_letter_code
_entity_poly.pdbx_strand_id
1 'polypeptide(L)'
;MAGMKSVEEEFRRMDKDGSGSLGRRDIEAGLAERQLPRSRAVVEAFFSHADADGDGRVTMCEFRHFCAERERQLREVYDGMDKSGSGKLTSDDLKRGAQELGVKISSEQLRLLHRRADESEKHGVISFADFRSFLLLLPEVNPPAVFEAFSTTVLVDHAQSECTPPPELGPYRERHAAPHLGSTAAAASSGSSSSSSSQGALSFPLAALPLAPFAALSNLLFPSSEDYDDSRASALASKLYSGCVAGAVSRTVTAPIDRTKMLMQVSSAKSPVRVRDAVQAILSEGGVSAFFRGNSVNVLKIAPETSIKFVAFDQCKTVLADDPGNCTVGERLVAGSAAGALAQAVIYPLEICKTRLAVSAPGIYSGIVHCLRTVVRKEGGAALYQGLGTSIVGIMPYAGIDLTVNSLLKDCVGGFYAEKAQEPGVPAVLACGMLSSTCAMLLTYPLNLVRTRLQASGMPGSTRFLGPIDCVRQTWAGGGLKAFYRGLGPNMLKVLPATSISYAVFDTLSGG
;
A
#
# COMPACT_ATOMS: atom_id res chain seq x y z
N MET A 1 -2.32 -55.93 1.74
CA MET A 1 -1.60 -55.40 0.57
C MET A 1 -2.48 -54.36 -0.12
N ALA A 2 -2.53 -53.13 0.39
CA ALA A 2 -3.11 -52.00 -0.32
C ALA A 2 -2.07 -51.50 -1.33
N GLY A 3 -1.87 -52.29 -2.39
CA GLY A 3 -0.82 -52.09 -3.38
C GLY A 3 -1.18 -50.96 -4.34
N MET A 4 -0.16 -50.14 -4.63
CA MET A 4 -0.04 -49.21 -5.76
C MET A 4 -1.25 -49.17 -6.71
N LYS A 5 -2.02 -48.08 -6.68
CA LYS A 5 -2.76 -47.69 -7.89
C LYS A 5 -1.72 -47.54 -9.01
N SER A 6 -1.86 -48.31 -10.07
CA SER A 6 -0.95 -48.22 -11.21
C SER A 6 -1.05 -46.81 -11.78
N VAL A 7 0.08 -46.23 -12.22
CA VAL A 7 0.10 -44.93 -12.93
C VAL A 7 -0.92 -44.91 -14.09
N GLU A 8 -1.21 -46.08 -14.65
CA GLU A 8 -2.19 -46.31 -15.71
C GLU A 8 -3.65 -46.14 -15.26
N GLU A 9 -3.97 -46.47 -14.02
CA GLU A 9 -5.30 -46.24 -13.43
C GLU A 9 -5.51 -44.77 -13.11
N GLU A 10 -4.45 -44.08 -12.71
CA GLU A 10 -4.49 -42.66 -12.42
C GLU A 10 -4.64 -41.82 -13.69
N PHE A 11 -3.90 -42.17 -14.74
CA PHE A 11 -4.09 -41.60 -16.07
C PHE A 11 -5.53 -41.80 -16.55
N ARG A 12 -6.07 -43.02 -16.46
CA ARG A 12 -7.47 -43.33 -16.84
C ARG A 12 -8.50 -42.59 -16.00
N ARG A 13 -8.18 -42.23 -14.76
CA ARG A 13 -9.07 -41.44 -13.89
C ARG A 13 -9.08 -39.97 -14.28
N MET A 14 -7.97 -39.45 -14.76
CA MET A 14 -7.82 -38.06 -15.20
C MET A 14 -8.34 -37.84 -16.62
N ASP A 15 -8.18 -38.82 -17.51
CA ASP A 15 -8.72 -38.84 -18.88
C ASP A 15 -10.26 -38.97 -18.87
N LYS A 16 -10.96 -37.86 -18.61
CA LYS A 16 -12.42 -37.85 -18.50
C LYS A 16 -13.10 -37.91 -19.86
N ASP A 17 -12.43 -37.40 -20.89
CA ASP A 17 -12.94 -37.41 -22.26
C ASP A 17 -12.63 -38.72 -23.01
N GLY A 18 -11.80 -39.59 -22.43
CA GLY A 18 -11.47 -40.91 -22.95
C GLY A 18 -10.62 -40.84 -24.23
N SER A 19 -9.92 -39.73 -24.44
CA SER A 19 -9.16 -39.47 -25.66
C SER A 19 -7.83 -40.23 -25.72
N GLY A 20 -7.39 -40.85 -24.62
CA GLY A 20 -6.10 -41.52 -24.53
C GLY A 20 -4.92 -40.55 -24.35
N SER A 21 -5.21 -39.27 -24.12
CA SER A 21 -4.26 -38.18 -23.88
C SER A 21 -4.85 -37.23 -22.85
N LEU A 22 -4.06 -36.66 -21.95
CA LEU A 22 -4.58 -35.68 -20.99
C LEU A 22 -4.49 -34.28 -21.58
N GLY A 23 -5.65 -33.71 -21.91
CA GLY A 23 -5.77 -32.33 -22.34
C GLY A 23 -5.88 -31.36 -21.16
N ARG A 24 -5.86 -30.07 -21.44
CA ARG A 24 -5.95 -29.01 -20.42
C ARG A 24 -7.17 -29.17 -19.50
N ARG A 25 -8.31 -29.60 -20.04
CA ARG A 25 -9.56 -29.81 -19.28
C ARG A 25 -9.46 -31.02 -18.34
N ASP A 26 -8.77 -32.07 -18.75
CA ASP A 26 -8.53 -33.28 -17.95
C ASP A 26 -7.61 -32.97 -16.76
N ILE A 27 -6.57 -32.16 -16.99
CA ILE A 27 -5.68 -31.67 -15.94
C ILE A 27 -6.41 -30.74 -14.96
N GLU A 28 -7.19 -29.77 -15.47
CA GLU A 28 -8.01 -28.88 -14.63
C GLU A 28 -9.02 -29.66 -13.77
N ALA A 29 -9.66 -30.68 -14.34
CA ALA A 29 -10.57 -31.56 -13.63
C ALA A 29 -9.85 -32.44 -12.59
N GLY A 30 -8.67 -32.97 -12.92
CA GLY A 30 -7.84 -33.76 -12.02
C GLY A 30 -7.31 -32.97 -10.82
N LEU A 31 -6.98 -31.68 -11.01
CA LEU A 31 -6.63 -30.75 -9.94
C LEU A 31 -7.84 -30.38 -9.08
N ALA A 32 -9.00 -30.16 -9.70
CA ALA A 32 -10.25 -29.85 -9.00
C ALA A 32 -10.74 -31.02 -8.12
N GLU A 33 -10.64 -32.26 -8.60
CA GLU A 33 -10.98 -33.49 -7.84
C GLU A 33 -10.14 -33.62 -6.55
N ARG A 34 -8.96 -32.99 -6.52
CA ARG A 34 -8.02 -32.99 -5.40
C ARG A 34 -8.03 -31.70 -4.58
N GLN A 35 -8.94 -30.76 -4.88
CA GLN A 35 -9.03 -29.46 -4.22
C GLN A 35 -7.71 -28.65 -4.32
N LEU A 36 -6.99 -28.83 -5.43
CA LEU A 36 -5.76 -28.12 -5.74
C LEU A 36 -6.06 -26.88 -6.60
N PRO A 37 -5.18 -25.85 -6.58
CA PRO A 37 -5.38 -24.63 -7.35
C PRO A 37 -5.46 -24.92 -8.86
N ARG A 38 -6.54 -24.46 -9.50
CA ARG A 38 -6.78 -24.62 -10.95
C ARG A 38 -6.33 -23.41 -11.77
N SER A 39 -5.35 -22.64 -11.27
CA SER A 39 -4.89 -21.44 -11.97
C SER A 39 -4.23 -21.82 -13.28
N ARG A 40 -4.31 -20.92 -14.27
CA ARG A 40 -3.70 -21.14 -15.58
C ARG A 40 -2.20 -21.43 -15.48
N ALA A 41 -1.52 -20.80 -14.52
CA ALA A 41 -0.10 -21.00 -14.23
C ALA A 41 0.20 -22.42 -13.72
N VAL A 42 -0.62 -22.98 -12.82
CA VAL A 42 -0.43 -24.35 -12.30
C VAL A 42 -0.63 -25.39 -13.40
N VAL A 43 -1.62 -25.17 -14.25
CA VAL A 43 -1.88 -26.04 -15.39
C VAL A 43 -0.73 -25.94 -16.41
N GLU A 44 -0.26 -24.73 -16.73
CA GLU A 44 0.88 -24.53 -17.63
C GLU A 44 2.20 -25.08 -17.08
N ALA A 45 2.43 -24.97 -15.77
CA ALA A 45 3.58 -25.58 -15.10
C ALA A 45 3.51 -27.12 -15.09
N PHE A 46 2.31 -27.70 -15.07
CA PHE A 46 2.14 -29.14 -15.26
C PHE A 46 2.53 -29.55 -16.68
N PHE A 47 2.01 -28.86 -17.70
CA PHE A 47 2.37 -29.13 -19.10
C PHE A 47 3.87 -28.93 -19.35
N SER A 48 4.51 -27.89 -18.81
CA SER A 48 5.94 -27.67 -19.04
C SER A 48 6.86 -28.78 -18.53
N HIS A 49 6.38 -29.63 -17.62
CA HIS A 49 7.13 -30.77 -17.08
C HIS A 49 6.63 -32.13 -17.59
N ALA A 50 5.35 -32.22 -17.96
CA ALA A 50 4.71 -33.47 -18.35
C ALA A 50 4.55 -33.63 -19.86
N ASP A 51 4.52 -32.56 -20.64
CA ASP A 51 4.42 -32.55 -22.10
C ASP A 51 5.81 -32.30 -22.69
N ALA A 52 6.47 -33.39 -23.10
CA ALA A 52 7.89 -33.37 -23.47
C ALA A 52 8.10 -32.94 -24.91
N ASP A 53 7.10 -33.14 -25.78
CA ASP A 53 7.14 -32.75 -27.19
C ASP A 53 6.45 -31.40 -27.48
N GLY A 54 5.70 -30.86 -26.49
CA GLY A 54 5.11 -29.54 -26.51
C GLY A 54 3.86 -29.44 -27.37
N ASP A 55 3.17 -30.56 -27.63
CA ASP A 55 1.99 -30.63 -28.48
C ASP A 55 0.69 -30.17 -27.79
N GLY A 56 0.76 -29.89 -26.48
CA GLY A 56 -0.35 -29.46 -25.64
C GLY A 56 -1.22 -30.61 -25.12
N ARG A 57 -0.76 -31.87 -25.23
CA ARG A 57 -1.43 -33.08 -24.76
C ARG A 57 -0.42 -34.01 -24.08
N VAL A 58 -0.72 -34.45 -22.87
CA VAL A 58 0.16 -35.41 -22.18
C VAL A 58 -0.26 -36.83 -22.53
N THR A 59 0.58 -37.55 -23.27
CA THR A 59 0.35 -38.97 -23.60
C THR A 59 0.60 -39.88 -22.40
N MET A 60 0.11 -41.13 -22.44
CA MET A 60 0.39 -42.12 -21.38
C MET A 60 1.89 -42.35 -21.18
N CYS A 61 2.70 -42.30 -22.24
CA CYS A 61 4.15 -42.48 -22.12
C CYS A 61 4.81 -41.32 -21.39
N GLU A 62 4.42 -40.09 -21.71
CA GLU A 62 4.95 -38.90 -21.05
C GLU A 62 4.45 -38.77 -19.62
N PHE A 63 3.18 -39.08 -19.36
CA PHE A 63 2.63 -39.12 -18.01
C PHE A 63 3.35 -40.16 -17.14
N ARG A 64 3.70 -41.33 -17.69
CA ARG A 64 4.52 -42.33 -16.98
C ARG A 64 5.91 -41.83 -16.66
N HIS A 65 6.54 -41.14 -17.61
CA HIS A 65 7.86 -40.56 -17.39
C HIS A 65 7.82 -39.46 -16.32
N PHE A 66 6.84 -38.56 -16.41
CA PHE A 66 6.56 -37.53 -15.42
C PHE A 66 6.34 -38.13 -14.03
N CYS A 67 5.45 -39.12 -13.90
CA CYS A 67 5.18 -39.77 -12.61
C CYS A 67 6.42 -40.50 -12.05
N ALA A 68 7.19 -41.20 -12.89
CA ALA A 68 8.38 -41.92 -12.44
C ALA A 68 9.47 -40.97 -11.90
N GLU A 69 9.73 -39.86 -12.60
CA GLU A 69 10.67 -38.83 -12.17
C GLU A 69 10.16 -38.11 -10.91
N ARG A 70 8.86 -37.81 -10.87
CA ARG A 70 8.20 -37.16 -9.72
C ARG A 70 8.21 -38.04 -8.47
N GLU A 71 7.96 -39.35 -8.61
CA GLU A 71 8.04 -40.30 -7.50
C GLU A 71 9.46 -40.39 -6.92
N ARG A 72 10.49 -40.27 -7.75
CA ARG A 72 11.90 -40.25 -7.30
C ARG A 72 12.19 -38.99 -6.47
N GLN A 73 11.79 -37.81 -6.96
CA GLN A 73 11.96 -36.55 -6.24
C GLN A 73 11.18 -36.51 -4.92
N LEU A 74 9.94 -37.00 -4.92
CA LEU A 74 9.13 -37.11 -3.71
C LEU A 74 9.75 -38.08 -2.70
N ARG A 75 10.41 -39.15 -3.15
CA ARG A 75 11.12 -40.08 -2.28
C ARG A 75 12.35 -39.45 -1.63
N GLU A 76 13.13 -38.69 -2.38
CA GLU A 76 14.28 -37.96 -1.85
C GLU A 76 13.86 -36.93 -0.78
N VAL A 77 12.75 -36.21 -1.01
CA VAL A 77 12.19 -35.28 -0.02
C VAL A 77 11.64 -36.03 1.21
N TYR A 78 10.95 -37.16 1.00
CA TYR A 78 10.42 -37.98 2.08
C TYR A 78 11.53 -38.53 2.98
N ASP A 79 12.58 -39.09 2.39
CA ASP A 79 13.73 -39.64 3.11
C ASP A 79 14.56 -38.54 3.79
N GLY A 80 14.63 -37.35 3.19
CA GLY A 80 15.27 -36.17 3.80
C GLY A 80 14.50 -35.61 5.01
N MET A 81 13.18 -35.78 5.03
CA MET A 81 12.31 -35.36 6.15
C MET A 81 12.24 -36.41 7.28
N ASP A 82 12.39 -37.70 6.98
CA ASP A 82 12.40 -38.79 7.97
C ASP A 82 13.74 -38.90 8.73
N LYS A 83 14.09 -37.84 9.47
CA LYS A 83 15.30 -37.83 10.31
C LYS A 83 15.21 -38.74 11.53
N SER A 84 14.02 -39.22 11.87
CA SER A 84 13.84 -40.25 12.90
C SER A 84 14.27 -41.64 12.43
N GLY A 85 14.45 -41.85 11.11
CA GLY A 85 14.89 -43.10 10.52
C GLY A 85 13.85 -44.21 10.65
N SER A 86 12.58 -43.84 10.80
CA SER A 86 11.50 -44.77 11.14
C SER A 86 10.85 -45.42 9.91
N GLY A 87 11.20 -44.97 8.71
CA GLY A 87 10.59 -45.35 7.44
C GLY A 87 9.19 -44.74 7.25
N LYS A 88 8.76 -43.83 8.14
CA LYS A 88 7.45 -43.19 8.15
C LYS A 88 7.57 -41.74 8.63
N LEU A 89 6.82 -40.80 8.03
CA LEU A 89 6.83 -39.41 8.51
C LEU A 89 5.92 -39.26 9.73
N THR A 90 6.54 -38.91 10.86
CA THR A 90 5.83 -38.58 12.10
C THR A 90 5.51 -37.09 12.21
N SER A 91 4.62 -36.73 13.14
CA SER A 91 4.31 -35.33 13.46
C SER A 91 5.56 -34.52 13.83
N ASP A 92 6.53 -35.15 14.50
CA ASP A 92 7.78 -34.49 14.92
C ASP A 92 8.77 -34.33 13.77
N ASP A 93 8.77 -35.24 12.79
CA ASP A 93 9.56 -35.12 11.56
C ASP A 93 9.05 -33.97 10.68
N LEU A 94 7.73 -33.84 10.54
CA LEU A 94 7.10 -32.70 9.85
C LEU A 94 7.40 -31.37 10.55
N LYS A 95 7.36 -31.33 11.88
CA LYS A 95 7.65 -30.13 12.66
C LYS A 95 9.10 -29.68 12.50
N ARG A 96 10.03 -30.63 12.53
CA ARG A 96 11.47 -30.36 12.33
C ARG A 96 11.77 -29.94 10.90
N GLY A 97 11.18 -30.61 9.91
CA GLY A 97 11.31 -30.24 8.50
C GLY A 97 10.83 -28.81 8.23
N ALA A 98 9.68 -28.42 8.79
CA ALA A 98 9.17 -27.06 8.68
C ALA A 98 10.10 -26.01 9.32
N GLN A 99 10.68 -26.32 10.48
CA GLN A 99 11.61 -25.43 11.19
C GLN A 99 12.95 -25.26 10.46
N GLU A 100 13.50 -26.33 9.87
CA GLU A 100 14.75 -26.27 9.09
C GLU A 100 14.59 -25.46 7.79
N LEU A 101 13.38 -25.43 7.23
CA LEU A 101 13.05 -24.65 6.04
C LEU A 101 12.59 -23.21 6.35
N GLY A 102 12.66 -22.79 7.61
CA GLY A 102 12.30 -21.42 8.03
C GLY A 102 10.79 -21.15 8.05
N VAL A 103 9.95 -22.18 7.93
CA VAL A 103 8.49 -22.04 7.90
C VAL A 103 7.93 -22.20 9.33
N LYS A 104 7.37 -21.11 9.89
CA LYS A 104 6.72 -21.13 11.21
C LYS A 104 5.32 -21.75 11.09
N ILE A 105 5.21 -23.06 11.32
CA ILE A 105 3.93 -23.78 11.37
C ILE A 105 3.45 -23.90 12.83
N SER A 106 2.23 -23.48 13.12
CA SER A 106 1.60 -23.64 14.44
C SER A 106 1.22 -25.11 14.70
N SER A 107 1.15 -25.50 15.98
CA SER A 107 0.78 -26.86 16.38
C SER A 107 -0.62 -27.29 15.88
N GLU A 108 -1.54 -26.34 15.68
CA GLU A 108 -2.87 -26.57 15.09
C GLU A 108 -2.79 -26.84 13.58
N GLN A 109 -2.01 -26.04 12.83
CA GLN A 109 -1.79 -26.26 11.40
C GLN A 109 -1.09 -27.59 11.12
N LEU A 110 -0.12 -27.96 11.96
CA LEU A 110 0.57 -29.24 11.89
C LEU A 110 -0.39 -30.42 12.16
N ARG A 111 -1.30 -30.28 13.13
CA ARG A 111 -2.32 -31.27 13.47
C ARG A 111 -3.36 -31.45 12.37
N LEU A 112 -3.76 -30.37 11.70
CA LEU A 112 -4.66 -30.42 10.55
C LEU A 112 -4.01 -31.04 9.32
N LEU A 113 -2.74 -30.70 9.06
CA LEU A 113 -1.92 -31.27 7.99
C LEU A 113 -1.73 -32.78 8.18
N HIS A 114 -1.45 -33.20 9.41
CA HIS A 114 -1.35 -34.61 9.78
C HIS A 114 -2.67 -35.38 9.61
N ARG A 115 -3.81 -34.78 9.95
CA ARG A 115 -5.14 -35.38 9.77
C ARG A 115 -5.53 -35.55 8.30
N ARG A 116 -5.14 -34.60 7.44
CA ARG A 116 -5.47 -34.62 6.00
C ARG A 116 -4.60 -35.60 5.22
N ALA A 117 -3.32 -35.72 5.59
CA ALA A 117 -2.38 -36.63 4.97
C ALA A 117 -2.58 -38.10 5.38
N ASP A 118 -3.20 -38.37 6.54
CA ASP A 118 -3.53 -39.73 7.01
C ASP A 118 -4.95 -40.17 6.54
N GLU A 119 -5.19 -40.14 5.22
CA GLU A 119 -6.52 -40.42 4.63
C GLU A 119 -6.79 -41.92 4.47
N SER A 120 -5.75 -42.76 4.29
CA SER A 120 -5.93 -44.18 3.97
C SER A 120 -5.94 -45.11 5.19
N GLU A 121 -5.25 -44.75 6.27
CA GLU A 121 -4.87 -45.71 7.29
C GLU A 121 -5.32 -45.31 8.73
N LYS A 122 -5.42 -44.02 9.10
CA LYS A 122 -5.83 -43.56 10.46
C LYS A 122 -4.94 -44.12 11.57
N HIS A 123 -3.63 -44.18 11.33
CA HIS A 123 -2.65 -44.74 12.29
C HIS A 123 -1.83 -43.67 13.00
N GLY A 124 -1.99 -42.40 12.64
CA GLY A 124 -1.19 -41.31 13.20
C GLY A 124 0.24 -41.24 12.64
N VAL A 125 0.47 -41.79 11.45
CA VAL A 125 1.74 -41.75 10.70
C VAL A 125 1.45 -41.60 9.21
N ILE A 126 2.23 -40.79 8.49
CA ILE A 126 2.01 -40.56 7.05
C ILE A 126 2.90 -41.51 6.27
N SER A 127 2.30 -42.48 5.59
CA SER A 127 3.04 -43.42 4.72
C SER A 127 3.53 -42.74 3.44
N PHE A 128 4.58 -43.27 2.81
CA PHE A 128 5.02 -42.78 1.50
C PHE A 128 3.90 -42.88 0.45
N ALA A 129 3.01 -43.88 0.57
CA ALA A 129 1.89 -44.05 -0.36
C ALA A 129 0.90 -42.89 -0.27
N ASP A 130 0.61 -42.40 0.94
CA ASP A 130 -0.26 -41.23 1.17
C ASP A 130 0.41 -39.93 0.73
N PHE A 131 1.68 -39.76 1.10
CA PHE A 131 2.51 -38.62 0.70
C PHE A 131 2.59 -38.49 -0.83
N ARG A 132 2.80 -39.62 -1.52
CA ARG A 132 2.82 -39.71 -2.98
C ARG A 132 1.46 -39.39 -3.59
N SER A 133 0.38 -40.02 -3.11
CA SER A 133 -0.95 -39.91 -3.73
C SER A 133 -1.50 -38.47 -3.70
N PHE A 134 -1.06 -37.67 -2.73
CA PHE A 134 -1.42 -36.26 -2.61
C PHE A 134 -0.54 -35.34 -3.47
N LEU A 135 0.77 -35.59 -3.55
CA LEU A 135 1.75 -34.67 -4.17
C LEU A 135 2.14 -34.99 -5.61
N LEU A 136 1.74 -36.15 -6.14
CA LEU A 136 2.14 -36.61 -7.48
C LEU A 136 1.75 -35.65 -8.61
N LEU A 137 0.68 -34.87 -8.44
CA LEU A 137 0.17 -33.96 -9.47
C LEU A 137 0.51 -32.48 -9.24
N LEU A 138 1.25 -32.14 -8.18
CA LEU A 138 1.69 -30.76 -7.97
C LEU A 138 2.89 -30.45 -8.87
N PRO A 139 2.88 -29.32 -9.60
CA PRO A 139 3.92 -29.00 -10.58
C PRO A 139 5.29 -28.72 -9.95
N GLU A 140 5.33 -28.30 -8.68
CA GLU A 140 6.58 -28.05 -7.94
C GLU A 140 6.65 -28.86 -6.65
N VAL A 141 7.75 -29.59 -6.46
CA VAL A 141 8.08 -30.26 -5.20
C VAL A 141 9.22 -29.49 -4.53
N ASN A 142 8.87 -28.37 -3.90
CA ASN A 142 9.70 -27.79 -2.86
C ASN A 142 8.94 -27.97 -1.55
N PRO A 143 9.53 -28.51 -0.46
CA PRO A 143 8.80 -28.68 0.78
C PRO A 143 8.04 -27.44 1.29
N PRO A 144 8.47 -26.18 1.10
CA PRO A 144 7.65 -24.99 1.35
C PRO A 144 6.36 -24.93 0.51
N ALA A 145 6.41 -25.23 -0.79
CA ALA A 145 5.26 -25.25 -1.69
C ALA A 145 4.28 -26.39 -1.34
N VAL A 146 4.81 -27.52 -0.86
CA VAL A 146 4.02 -28.61 -0.29
C VAL A 146 3.26 -28.10 0.95
N PHE A 147 3.97 -27.51 1.92
CA PHE A 147 3.35 -26.95 3.13
C PHE A 147 2.38 -25.80 2.84
N GLU A 148 2.65 -24.98 1.83
CA GLU A 148 1.81 -23.87 1.39
C GLU A 148 0.53 -24.37 0.71
N ALA A 149 0.62 -25.31 -0.23
CA ALA A 149 -0.55 -25.95 -0.85
C ALA A 149 -1.43 -26.64 0.21
N PHE A 150 -0.82 -27.37 1.14
CA PHE A 150 -1.53 -27.99 2.27
C PHE A 150 -2.20 -26.95 3.20
N SER A 151 -1.54 -25.83 3.48
CA SER A 151 -2.11 -24.77 4.32
C SER A 151 -3.26 -24.02 3.64
N THR A 152 -3.17 -23.85 2.32
CA THR A 152 -4.17 -23.13 1.51
C THR A 152 -5.45 -23.95 1.39
N THR A 153 -5.37 -25.25 1.14
CA THR A 153 -6.55 -26.13 1.04
C THR A 153 -7.27 -26.31 2.37
N VAL A 154 -6.55 -26.36 3.50
CA VAL A 154 -7.15 -26.44 4.85
C VAL A 154 -7.79 -25.11 5.28
N LEU A 155 -7.28 -23.97 4.81
CA LEU A 155 -7.85 -22.65 5.07
C LEU A 155 -9.12 -22.38 4.24
N VAL A 156 -9.26 -22.96 3.04
CA VAL A 156 -10.43 -22.75 2.17
C VAL A 156 -11.73 -23.32 2.76
N ASP A 157 -11.68 -24.43 3.50
CA ASP A 157 -12.87 -24.99 4.18
C ASP A 157 -13.33 -24.16 5.39
N HIS A 158 -12.43 -23.36 5.99
CA HIS A 158 -12.78 -22.42 7.05
C HIS A 158 -13.13 -21.01 6.53
N ALA A 159 -12.60 -20.63 5.35
CA ALA A 159 -12.77 -19.30 4.76
C ALA A 159 -14.17 -19.05 4.17
N GLN A 160 -15.00 -20.07 3.97
CA GLN A 160 -16.41 -19.86 3.59
C GLN A 160 -17.27 -19.29 4.74
N SER A 161 -16.73 -19.20 5.97
CA SER A 161 -17.45 -18.62 7.12
C SER A 161 -16.96 -17.22 7.52
N GLU A 162 -15.82 -16.73 7.04
CA GLU A 162 -15.27 -15.44 7.48
C GLU A 162 -14.52 -14.76 6.33
N CYS A 163 -15.22 -13.90 5.58
CA CYS A 163 -14.61 -12.97 4.63
C CYS A 163 -15.18 -11.57 4.85
N THR A 164 -14.42 -10.72 5.55
CA THR A 164 -14.54 -9.26 5.52
C THR A 164 -13.20 -8.64 5.09
N PRO A 165 -13.23 -7.52 4.35
CA PRO A 165 -12.03 -6.85 3.80
C PRO A 165 -11.15 -6.17 4.87
N PRO A 166 -9.87 -5.86 4.56
CA PRO A 166 -8.88 -5.44 5.56
C PRO A 166 -9.22 -4.10 6.22
N PRO A 167 -8.80 -3.89 7.49
CA PRO A 167 -9.44 -2.95 8.39
C PRO A 167 -9.04 -1.49 8.15
N GLU A 168 -10.04 -0.61 8.11
CA GLU A 168 -9.94 0.70 8.76
C GLU A 168 -9.50 0.49 10.22
N LEU A 169 -8.70 1.38 10.79
CA LEU A 169 -8.43 1.40 12.25
C LEU A 169 -9.76 1.38 13.04
N GLY A 170 -10.17 0.16 13.44
CA GLY A 170 -11.28 -0.22 14.31
C GLY A 170 -10.76 -0.90 15.58
N PRO A 171 -11.59 -1.02 16.62
CA PRO A 171 -11.14 -0.99 18.00
C PRO A 171 -10.47 -2.28 18.47
N TYR A 172 -9.47 -2.08 19.34
CA TYR A 172 -8.84 -3.09 20.17
C TYR A 172 -9.92 -3.93 20.89
N ARG A 173 -9.94 -5.23 20.63
CA ARG A 173 -10.81 -6.19 21.33
C ARG A 173 -9.95 -7.05 22.25
N GLU A 174 -9.72 -6.58 23.47
CA GLU A 174 -9.14 -7.42 24.53
C GLU A 174 -10.18 -8.41 25.04
N ARG A 175 -9.84 -9.71 25.07
CA ARG A 175 -10.56 -10.69 25.89
C ARG A 175 -9.92 -10.72 27.27
N HIS A 176 -10.74 -10.42 28.26
CA HIS A 176 -10.45 -10.45 29.68
C HIS A 176 -9.82 -11.76 30.19
N ALA A 177 -8.83 -11.61 31.06
CA ALA A 177 -8.72 -12.38 32.29
C ALA A 177 -8.26 -11.42 33.42
N ALA A 178 -9.16 -11.19 34.38
CA ALA A 178 -8.89 -10.52 35.66
C ALA A 178 -8.07 -11.45 36.60
N PRO A 179 -7.56 -11.05 37.80
CA PRO A 179 -8.10 -9.95 38.61
C PRO A 179 -7.15 -9.14 39.55
N HIS A 180 -7.74 -8.05 40.05
CA HIS A 180 -7.55 -7.37 41.33
C HIS A 180 -6.45 -6.30 41.55
N LEU A 181 -6.92 -5.30 42.32
CA LEU A 181 -6.23 -4.36 43.21
C LEU A 181 -5.70 -3.03 42.64
N GLY A 182 -6.53 -2.00 42.77
CA GLY A 182 -6.31 -1.03 43.84
C GLY A 182 -5.51 0.24 43.52
N SER A 183 -6.25 1.36 43.48
CA SER A 183 -5.95 2.57 44.25
C SER A 183 -4.86 3.55 43.77
N THR A 184 -5.30 4.82 43.72
CA THR A 184 -4.56 6.08 44.01
C THR A 184 -3.44 6.49 43.05
N ALA A 185 -3.09 7.75 42.83
CA ALA A 185 -3.65 9.08 43.03
C ALA A 185 -2.54 10.05 42.55
N ALA A 186 -2.92 11.29 42.28
CA ALA A 186 -2.14 12.48 42.60
C ALA A 186 -0.83 12.82 41.83
N ALA A 187 -0.91 13.99 41.18
CA ALA A 187 -0.13 15.19 41.50
C ALA A 187 1.37 15.28 41.08
N ALA A 188 1.59 16.24 40.19
CA ALA A 188 2.38 17.46 40.39
C ALA A 188 3.90 17.40 40.63
N SER A 189 4.57 18.15 39.75
CA SER A 189 5.57 19.20 40.03
C SER A 189 7.06 18.84 40.25
N SER A 190 7.86 19.38 39.32
CA SER A 190 9.11 20.16 39.49
C SER A 190 10.24 19.68 40.41
N GLY A 191 11.45 19.61 39.85
CA GLY A 191 12.72 19.67 40.59
C GLY A 191 13.93 19.50 39.66
N SER A 192 14.89 20.42 39.78
CA SER A 192 15.97 20.73 38.83
C SER A 192 17.30 19.98 39.04
N SER A 193 18.09 19.95 37.95
CA SER A 193 19.57 19.99 37.84
C SER A 193 20.43 18.85 38.43
N SER A 194 21.17 18.13 37.57
CA SER A 194 22.58 18.46 37.21
C SER A 194 23.22 17.40 36.31
N SER A 195 24.24 17.86 35.59
CA SER A 195 25.00 17.34 34.46
C SER A 195 25.78 16.01 34.63
N SER A 196 25.82 15.22 33.56
CA SER A 196 27.07 14.67 32.96
C SER A 196 26.76 14.09 31.56
N SER A 197 26.97 14.86 30.49
CA SER A 197 28.05 14.64 29.52
C SER A 197 28.40 13.18 29.20
N SER A 198 27.72 12.61 28.21
CA SER A 198 28.37 11.77 27.19
C SER A 198 27.91 12.24 25.81
N GLN A 199 28.89 12.73 25.06
CA GLN A 199 28.75 13.20 23.69
C GLN A 199 28.54 11.98 22.79
N GLY A 200 27.41 11.97 22.09
CA GLY A 200 27.10 11.03 21.02
C GLY A 200 26.24 11.74 19.99
N ALA A 201 26.81 12.78 19.37
CA ALA A 201 26.16 13.50 18.28
C ALA A 201 26.00 12.56 17.07
N LEU A 202 24.83 11.95 16.91
CA LEU A 202 24.41 11.36 15.64
C LEU A 202 24.11 12.51 14.67
N SER A 203 25.19 13.04 14.12
CA SER A 203 25.21 13.94 12.98
C SER A 203 24.71 13.13 11.78
N PHE A 204 23.44 13.29 11.39
CA PHE A 204 22.99 12.80 10.08
C PHE A 204 23.58 13.70 9.00
N PRO A 205 24.47 13.21 8.11
CA PRO A 205 24.96 14.01 7.01
C PRO A 205 23.83 14.13 5.98
N LEU A 206 23.20 15.30 5.94
CA LEU A 206 22.16 15.69 4.98
C LEU A 206 22.70 15.90 3.55
N ALA A 207 23.86 15.30 3.23
CA ALA A 207 24.66 15.56 2.04
C ALA A 207 25.19 14.26 1.42
N ALA A 208 24.30 13.33 1.07
CA ALA A 208 24.57 12.26 0.09
C ALA A 208 23.28 11.46 -0.18
N LEU A 209 22.32 12.04 -0.89
CA LEU A 209 21.38 11.23 -1.66
C LEU A 209 21.95 11.13 -3.07
N PRO A 210 22.46 9.97 -3.52
CA PRO A 210 22.92 9.84 -4.87
C PRO A 210 21.71 10.02 -5.79
N LEU A 211 21.81 10.97 -6.72
CA LEU A 211 20.95 11.05 -7.90
C LEU A 211 21.18 9.76 -8.70
N ALA A 212 20.49 8.69 -8.33
CA ALA A 212 20.53 7.44 -9.09
C ALA A 212 19.91 7.70 -10.48
N PRO A 213 20.54 7.24 -11.57
CA PRO A 213 20.01 7.43 -12.91
C PRO A 213 18.62 6.78 -13.02
N PHE A 214 17.76 7.35 -13.86
CA PHE A 214 16.35 6.95 -14.06
C PHE A 214 16.13 5.42 -14.21
N ALA A 215 17.13 4.67 -14.70
CA ALA A 215 17.12 3.21 -14.80
C ALA A 215 17.20 2.46 -13.45
N ALA A 216 17.88 3.00 -12.44
CA ALA A 216 17.94 2.42 -11.10
C ALA A 216 16.61 2.61 -10.33
N LEU A 217 15.90 3.70 -10.61
CA LEU A 217 14.54 3.94 -10.11
C LEU A 217 13.54 2.95 -10.72
N SER A 218 13.72 2.52 -11.97
CA SER A 218 12.89 1.48 -12.61
C SER A 218 12.98 0.14 -11.86
N ASN A 219 14.19 -0.32 -11.55
CA ASN A 219 14.38 -1.60 -10.84
C ASN A 219 14.04 -1.52 -9.33
N LEU A 220 14.02 -0.32 -8.74
CA LEU A 220 13.55 -0.10 -7.37
C LEU A 220 12.02 0.10 -7.26
N LEU A 221 11.37 0.59 -8.33
CA LEU A 221 9.92 0.80 -8.39
C LEU A 221 9.14 -0.45 -8.83
N PHE A 222 9.83 -1.41 -9.44
CA PHE A 222 9.27 -2.69 -9.87
C PHE A 222 10.21 -3.82 -9.44
N PRO A 223 9.98 -4.45 -8.27
CA PRO A 223 10.64 -5.70 -7.93
C PRO A 223 10.33 -6.74 -9.00
N SER A 224 11.32 -7.56 -9.34
CA SER A 224 11.16 -8.72 -10.22
C SER A 224 9.98 -9.58 -9.74
N SER A 225 9.12 -9.93 -10.69
CA SER A 225 7.87 -10.66 -10.51
C SER A 225 8.12 -12.12 -10.12
N GLU A 226 8.31 -12.37 -8.84
CA GLU A 226 8.15 -13.70 -8.23
C GLU A 226 7.29 -13.47 -6.96
N ASP A 227 6.23 -14.26 -6.80
CA ASP A 227 5.27 -14.29 -5.68
C ASP A 227 4.22 -13.14 -5.55
N TYR A 228 3.29 -13.04 -6.50
CA TYR A 228 2.02 -12.33 -6.29
C TYR A 228 0.81 -13.21 -6.65
N ASP A 229 -0.02 -13.52 -5.65
CA ASP A 229 -1.34 -14.16 -5.82
C ASP A 229 -2.23 -13.30 -6.73
N ASP A 230 -2.52 -13.77 -7.94
CA ASP A 230 -3.26 -13.09 -9.01
C ASP A 230 -4.61 -12.50 -8.52
N SER A 231 -5.24 -13.14 -7.53
CA SER A 231 -6.50 -12.67 -6.93
C SER A 231 -6.29 -11.39 -6.10
N ARG A 232 -5.22 -11.35 -5.30
CA ARG A 232 -4.86 -10.17 -4.48
C ARG A 232 -4.34 -9.04 -5.35
N ALA A 233 -3.58 -9.35 -6.39
CA ALA A 233 -3.11 -8.39 -7.38
C ALA A 233 -4.28 -7.71 -8.10
N SER A 234 -5.28 -8.49 -8.55
CA SER A 234 -6.50 -7.97 -9.18
C SER A 234 -7.33 -7.11 -8.22
N ALA A 235 -7.50 -7.53 -6.96
CA ALA A 235 -8.23 -6.76 -5.95
C ALA A 235 -7.52 -5.43 -5.59
N LEU A 236 -6.19 -5.45 -5.48
CA LEU A 236 -5.39 -4.24 -5.26
C LEU A 236 -5.44 -3.30 -6.46
N ALA A 237 -5.34 -3.83 -7.68
CA ALA A 237 -5.46 -3.06 -8.91
C ALA A 237 -6.83 -2.37 -9.03
N SER A 238 -7.91 -3.09 -8.70
CA SER A 238 -9.27 -2.53 -8.68
C SER A 238 -9.41 -1.38 -7.68
N LYS A 239 -8.89 -1.55 -6.45
CA LYS A 239 -8.90 -0.49 -5.42
C LYS A 239 -8.04 0.72 -5.80
N LEU A 240 -6.88 0.50 -6.43
CA LEU A 240 -6.03 1.58 -6.91
C LEU A 240 -6.71 2.35 -8.06
N TYR A 241 -7.37 1.63 -8.96
CA TYR A 241 -8.15 2.24 -10.05
C TYR A 241 -9.32 3.07 -9.50
N SER A 242 -10.15 2.50 -8.62
CA SER A 242 -11.29 3.21 -8.02
C SER A 242 -10.83 4.43 -7.22
N GLY A 243 -9.73 4.31 -6.47
CA GLY A 243 -9.09 5.43 -5.77
C GLY A 243 -8.57 6.53 -6.70
N CYS A 244 -7.96 6.16 -7.83
CA CYS A 244 -7.46 7.13 -8.82
C CYS A 244 -8.62 7.88 -9.50
N VAL A 245 -9.68 7.18 -9.90
CA VAL A 245 -10.86 7.78 -10.54
C VAL A 245 -11.59 8.68 -9.54
N ALA A 246 -11.83 8.20 -8.31
CA ALA A 246 -12.42 9.00 -7.23
C ALA A 246 -11.64 10.29 -6.96
N GLY A 247 -10.31 10.17 -6.86
CA GLY A 247 -9.42 11.32 -6.69
C GLY A 247 -9.48 12.29 -7.88
N ALA A 248 -9.58 11.79 -9.11
CA ALA A 248 -9.64 12.61 -10.32
C ALA A 248 -10.95 13.42 -10.41
N VAL A 249 -12.08 12.77 -10.12
CA VAL A 249 -13.40 13.42 -10.08
C VAL A 249 -13.43 14.47 -8.99
N SER A 250 -13.02 14.13 -7.77
CA SER A 250 -12.99 15.05 -6.63
C SER A 250 -12.11 16.28 -6.89
N ARG A 251 -10.88 16.09 -7.39
CA ARG A 251 -9.96 17.19 -7.73
C ARG A 251 -10.52 18.09 -8.83
N THR A 252 -11.25 17.54 -9.78
CA THR A 252 -11.86 18.30 -10.88
C THR A 252 -13.04 19.13 -10.41
N VAL A 253 -13.97 18.55 -9.63
CA VAL A 253 -15.11 19.29 -9.07
C VAL A 253 -14.63 20.42 -8.15
N THR A 254 -13.55 20.19 -7.41
CA THR A 254 -12.99 21.19 -6.48
C THR A 254 -11.93 22.12 -7.10
N ALA A 255 -11.62 21.97 -8.39
CA ALA A 255 -10.62 22.77 -9.09
C ALA A 255 -10.88 24.29 -9.04
N PRO A 256 -12.12 24.80 -9.18
CA PRO A 256 -12.39 26.23 -9.08
C PRO A 256 -12.01 26.83 -7.72
N ILE A 257 -12.26 26.09 -6.64
CA ILE A 257 -11.93 26.50 -5.27
C ILE A 257 -10.41 26.43 -5.06
N ASP A 258 -9.76 25.37 -5.57
CA ASP A 258 -8.31 25.20 -5.49
C ASP A 258 -7.55 26.32 -6.24
N ARG A 259 -8.02 26.70 -7.43
CA ARG A 259 -7.41 27.81 -8.20
C ARG A 259 -7.58 29.15 -7.47
N THR A 260 -8.77 29.42 -6.94
CA THR A 260 -9.05 30.64 -6.16
C THR A 260 -8.14 30.72 -4.94
N LYS A 261 -7.99 29.61 -4.21
CA LYS A 261 -7.05 29.49 -3.09
C LYS A 261 -5.63 29.83 -3.54
N MET A 262 -5.12 29.23 -4.61
CA MET A 262 -3.73 29.42 -5.03
C MET A 262 -3.42 30.86 -5.44
N LEU A 263 -4.34 31.53 -6.15
CA LEU A 263 -4.17 32.96 -6.48
C LEU A 263 -4.06 33.82 -5.22
N MET A 264 -4.93 33.58 -4.22
CA MET A 264 -4.87 34.31 -2.95
C MET A 264 -3.60 34.02 -2.15
N GLN A 265 -3.07 32.78 -2.20
CA GLN A 265 -1.85 32.39 -1.50
C GLN A 265 -0.60 33.07 -2.09
N VAL A 266 -0.52 33.14 -3.41
CA VAL A 266 0.63 33.70 -4.14
C VAL A 266 0.59 35.22 -4.23
N SER A 267 -0.58 35.84 -4.05
CA SER A 267 -0.73 37.29 -4.06
C SER A 267 0.27 37.97 -3.12
N SER A 268 0.83 39.08 -3.62
CA SER A 268 1.80 39.90 -2.89
C SER A 268 1.23 40.30 -1.52
N ALA A 269 2.10 40.33 -0.51
CA ALA A 269 1.66 40.70 0.82
C ALA A 269 1.19 42.17 0.90
N LYS A 270 1.66 43.03 -0.01
CA LYS A 270 1.30 44.45 -0.11
C LYS A 270 -0.06 44.69 -0.78
N SER A 271 -0.52 43.76 -1.62
CA SER A 271 -1.79 43.87 -2.37
C SER A 271 -2.58 42.55 -2.26
N PRO A 272 -3.17 42.28 -1.08
CA PRO A 272 -3.90 41.05 -0.85
C PRO A 272 -5.18 40.99 -1.69
N VAL A 273 -5.35 39.90 -2.42
CA VAL A 273 -6.55 39.63 -3.23
C VAL A 273 -7.61 38.96 -2.35
N ARG A 274 -8.84 39.51 -2.33
CA ARG A 274 -9.99 38.89 -1.65
C ARG A 274 -10.60 37.81 -2.55
N VAL A 275 -11.44 36.94 -1.98
CA VAL A 275 -12.09 35.85 -2.73
C VAL A 275 -12.83 36.38 -3.96
N ARG A 276 -13.64 37.44 -3.79
CA ARG A 276 -14.38 38.09 -4.90
C ARG A 276 -13.44 38.58 -6.00
N ASP A 277 -12.35 39.23 -5.62
CA ASP A 277 -11.40 39.80 -6.59
C ASP A 277 -10.67 38.70 -7.34
N ALA A 278 -10.32 37.59 -6.67
CA ALA A 278 -9.72 36.41 -7.31
C ALA A 278 -10.68 35.74 -8.29
N VAL A 279 -11.94 35.55 -7.89
CA VAL A 279 -13.01 34.99 -8.75
C VAL A 279 -13.25 35.88 -9.97
N GLN A 280 -13.34 37.20 -9.76
CA GLN A 280 -13.52 38.16 -10.85
C GLN A 280 -12.32 38.16 -11.81
N ALA A 281 -11.10 38.11 -11.28
CA ALA A 281 -9.88 38.02 -12.08
C ALA A 281 -9.89 36.75 -12.94
N ILE A 282 -10.20 35.58 -12.37
CA ILE A 282 -10.29 34.32 -13.12
C ILE A 282 -11.37 34.39 -14.21
N LEU A 283 -12.56 34.92 -13.89
CA LEU A 283 -13.64 35.07 -14.86
C LEU A 283 -13.25 35.98 -16.03
N SER A 284 -12.49 37.04 -15.76
CA SER A 284 -12.02 37.97 -16.79
C SER A 284 -10.95 37.39 -17.72
N GLU A 285 -10.26 36.31 -17.34
CA GLU A 285 -9.22 35.67 -18.17
C GLU A 285 -9.78 34.82 -19.31
N GLY A 286 -10.99 34.25 -19.14
CA GLY A 286 -11.53 33.26 -20.07
C GLY A 286 -12.82 32.58 -19.58
N GLY A 287 -13.57 33.25 -18.71
CA GLY A 287 -14.82 32.75 -18.15
C GLY A 287 -14.64 31.53 -17.25
N VAL A 288 -15.63 30.63 -17.28
CA VAL A 288 -15.70 29.48 -16.37
C VAL A 288 -14.58 28.46 -16.66
N SER A 289 -14.17 28.30 -17.91
CA SER A 289 -13.09 27.37 -18.28
C SER A 289 -11.76 27.71 -17.62
N ALA A 290 -11.52 28.99 -17.34
CA ALA A 290 -10.31 29.47 -16.69
C ALA A 290 -10.13 28.84 -15.30
N PHE A 291 -11.20 28.55 -14.55
CA PHE A 291 -11.09 27.94 -13.22
C PHE A 291 -10.35 26.59 -13.20
N PHE A 292 -10.31 25.87 -14.33
CA PHE A 292 -9.72 24.54 -14.44
C PHE A 292 -8.25 24.57 -14.87
N ARG A 293 -7.64 25.74 -14.99
CA ARG A 293 -6.24 25.87 -15.41
C ARG A 293 -5.30 25.20 -14.41
N GLY A 294 -4.47 24.29 -14.90
CA GLY A 294 -3.58 23.46 -14.07
C GLY A 294 -4.24 22.19 -13.50
N ASN A 295 -5.56 22.00 -13.66
CA ASN A 295 -6.25 20.79 -13.16
C ASN A 295 -5.77 19.51 -13.87
N SER A 296 -5.39 19.58 -15.14
CA SER A 296 -4.85 18.42 -15.87
C SER A 296 -3.60 17.85 -15.20
N VAL A 297 -2.69 18.71 -14.70
CA VAL A 297 -1.53 18.28 -13.93
C VAL A 297 -1.95 17.68 -12.58
N ASN A 298 -2.96 18.28 -11.95
CA ASN A 298 -3.48 17.85 -10.66
C ASN A 298 -4.13 16.45 -10.72
N VAL A 299 -4.75 16.09 -11.85
CA VAL A 299 -5.29 14.75 -12.12
C VAL A 299 -4.17 13.79 -12.53
N LEU A 300 -3.32 14.18 -13.48
CA LEU A 300 -2.22 13.35 -13.98
C LEU A 300 -1.32 12.81 -12.87
N LYS A 301 -1.02 13.65 -11.87
CA LYS A 301 -0.10 13.26 -10.80
C LYS A 301 -0.68 12.24 -9.81
N ILE A 302 -2.01 12.01 -9.76
CA ILE A 302 -2.64 11.14 -8.75
C ILE A 302 -2.05 9.73 -8.79
N ALA A 303 -2.13 9.08 -9.96
CA ALA A 303 -1.70 7.70 -10.13
C ALA A 303 -0.23 7.47 -9.79
N PRO A 304 0.74 8.23 -10.35
CA PRO A 304 2.15 8.02 -10.03
C PRO A 304 2.49 8.41 -8.58
N GLU A 305 1.88 9.46 -8.02
CA GLU A 305 2.08 9.85 -6.62
C GLU A 305 1.66 8.74 -5.66
N THR A 306 0.47 8.17 -5.88
CA THR A 306 -0.08 7.09 -5.07
C THR A 306 0.75 5.81 -5.23
N SER A 307 1.12 5.45 -6.46
CA SER A 307 1.90 4.23 -6.74
C SER A 307 3.28 4.26 -6.06
N ILE A 308 4.02 5.36 -6.23
CA ILE A 308 5.35 5.52 -5.62
C ILE A 308 5.23 5.49 -4.10
N LYS A 309 4.21 6.15 -3.52
CA LYS A 309 4.01 6.16 -2.07
C LYS A 309 3.73 4.76 -1.52
N PHE A 310 2.92 3.95 -2.19
CA PHE A 310 2.62 2.59 -1.75
C PHE A 310 3.87 1.70 -1.79
N VAL A 311 4.60 1.69 -2.91
CA VAL A 311 5.84 0.91 -3.04
C VAL A 311 6.86 1.36 -2.00
N ALA A 312 7.07 2.67 -1.88
CA ALA A 312 8.02 3.23 -0.92
C ALA A 312 7.62 2.93 0.54
N PHE A 313 6.33 2.93 0.85
CA PHE A 313 5.85 2.61 2.20
C PHE A 313 6.15 1.16 2.56
N ASP A 314 5.95 0.24 1.63
CA ASP A 314 6.24 -1.17 1.86
C ASP A 314 7.73 -1.42 2.11
N GLN A 315 8.58 -0.83 1.27
CA GLN A 315 10.04 -0.87 1.43
C GLN A 315 10.52 -0.18 2.71
N CYS A 316 9.87 0.92 3.13
CA CYS A 316 10.25 1.58 4.38
C CYS A 316 9.91 0.72 5.60
N LYS A 317 8.80 -0.03 5.59
CA LYS A 317 8.46 -0.93 6.70
C LYS A 317 9.45 -2.07 6.83
N THR A 318 9.88 -2.68 5.72
CA THR A 318 10.85 -3.79 5.76
C THR A 318 12.22 -3.37 6.30
N VAL A 319 12.59 -2.10 6.13
CA VAL A 319 13.85 -1.55 6.64
C VAL A 319 13.74 -1.04 8.08
N LEU A 320 12.58 -0.50 8.48
CA LEU A 320 12.40 0.20 9.76
C LEU A 320 11.79 -0.67 10.87
N ALA A 321 11.03 -1.71 10.54
CA ALA A 321 10.31 -2.52 11.53
C ALA A 321 10.95 -3.91 11.67
N ASP A 322 11.16 -4.33 12.92
CA ASP A 322 11.63 -5.69 13.23
C ASP A 322 10.60 -6.77 12.81
N ASP A 323 9.31 -6.41 12.82
CA ASP A 323 8.22 -7.21 12.27
C ASP A 323 7.36 -6.33 11.32
N PRO A 324 7.54 -6.46 9.99
CA PRO A 324 6.77 -5.71 8.99
C PRO A 324 5.26 -5.96 9.03
N GLY A 325 4.81 -7.06 9.65
CA GLY A 325 3.40 -7.38 9.84
C GLY A 325 2.77 -6.65 11.03
N ASN A 326 3.57 -6.29 12.03
CA ASN A 326 3.09 -5.69 13.29
C ASN A 326 3.85 -4.41 13.67
N CYS A 327 3.92 -3.45 12.75
CA CYS A 327 4.62 -2.19 13.03
C CYS A 327 3.89 -1.34 14.08
N THR A 328 4.65 -0.70 14.97
CA THR A 328 4.14 0.27 15.93
C THR A 328 3.56 1.51 15.23
N VAL A 329 2.74 2.30 15.93
CA VAL A 329 2.21 3.57 15.39
C VAL A 329 3.35 4.53 14.99
N GLY A 330 4.45 4.53 15.75
CA GLY A 330 5.64 5.32 15.46
C GLY A 330 6.36 4.86 14.19
N GLU A 331 6.60 3.56 14.03
CA GLU A 331 7.22 3.01 12.82
C GLU A 331 6.38 3.30 11.56
N ARG A 332 5.06 3.12 11.64
CA ARG A 332 4.15 3.43 10.54
C ARG A 332 4.17 4.92 10.18
N LEU A 333 4.25 5.80 11.18
CA LEU A 333 4.35 7.24 10.97
C LEU A 333 5.67 7.61 10.29
N VAL A 334 6.79 7.04 10.73
CA VAL A 334 8.12 7.30 10.14
C VAL A 334 8.19 6.73 8.72
N ALA A 335 7.80 5.47 8.52
CA ALA A 335 7.77 4.83 7.21
C ALA A 335 6.84 5.57 6.24
N GLY A 336 5.63 5.96 6.69
CA GLY A 336 4.69 6.75 5.91
C GLY A 336 5.21 8.15 5.55
N SER A 337 5.90 8.80 6.48
CA SER A 337 6.52 10.12 6.24
C SER A 337 7.69 10.03 5.26
N ALA A 338 8.54 9.02 5.38
CA ALA A 338 9.66 8.76 4.47
C ALA A 338 9.15 8.44 3.05
N ALA A 339 8.18 7.53 2.93
CA ALA A 339 7.54 7.20 1.66
C ALA A 339 6.85 8.43 1.03
N GLY A 340 6.17 9.23 1.85
CA GLY A 340 5.56 10.50 1.43
C GLY A 340 6.59 11.50 0.93
N ALA A 341 7.73 11.65 1.60
CA ALA A 341 8.81 12.53 1.19
C ALA A 341 9.45 12.07 -0.13
N LEU A 342 9.67 10.77 -0.31
CA LEU A 342 10.20 10.19 -1.55
C LEU A 342 9.24 10.41 -2.72
N ALA A 343 7.96 10.06 -2.56
CA ALA A 343 6.94 10.30 -3.57
C ALA A 343 6.84 11.79 -3.92
N GLN A 344 6.87 12.66 -2.91
CA GLN A 344 6.85 14.11 -3.09
C GLN A 344 8.07 14.62 -3.86
N ALA A 345 9.26 14.05 -3.65
CA ALA A 345 10.48 14.41 -4.38
C ALA A 345 10.40 14.02 -5.86
N VAL A 346 9.89 12.82 -6.18
CA VAL A 346 9.74 12.35 -7.57
C VAL A 346 8.67 13.16 -8.32
N ILE A 347 7.54 13.44 -7.67
CA ILE A 347 6.40 14.15 -8.27
C ILE A 347 6.59 15.68 -8.29
N TYR A 348 7.59 16.21 -7.58
CA TYR A 348 7.74 17.66 -7.36
C TYR A 348 7.77 18.53 -8.63
N PRO A 349 8.41 18.12 -9.75
CA PRO A 349 8.35 18.90 -10.99
C PRO A 349 6.92 19.13 -11.51
N LEU A 350 6.03 18.13 -11.36
CA LEU A 350 4.61 18.28 -11.70
C LEU A 350 3.89 19.19 -10.72
N GLU A 351 4.28 19.22 -9.44
CA GLU A 351 3.73 20.17 -8.46
C GLU A 351 4.08 21.63 -8.80
N ILE A 352 5.33 21.89 -9.18
CA ILE A 352 5.73 23.21 -9.69
C ILE A 352 4.90 23.55 -10.93
N CYS A 353 4.78 22.63 -11.87
CA CYS A 353 4.02 22.84 -13.09
C CYS A 353 2.54 23.17 -12.80
N LYS A 354 1.90 22.44 -11.87
CA LYS A 354 0.54 22.71 -11.41
C LYS A 354 0.42 24.14 -10.90
N THR A 355 1.25 24.52 -9.93
CA THR A 355 1.18 25.84 -9.28
C THR A 355 1.41 26.95 -10.30
N ARG A 356 2.41 26.81 -11.18
CA ARG A 356 2.72 27.81 -12.19
C ARG A 356 1.63 27.95 -13.24
N LEU A 357 1.07 26.85 -13.75
CA LEU A 357 -0.02 26.91 -14.72
C LEU A 357 -1.27 27.57 -14.14
N ALA A 358 -1.63 27.23 -12.90
CA ALA A 358 -2.83 27.74 -12.26
C ALA A 358 -2.77 29.24 -11.93
N VAL A 359 -1.58 29.75 -11.59
CA VAL A 359 -1.38 31.15 -11.17
C VAL A 359 -0.93 32.05 -12.33
N SER A 360 -0.34 31.48 -13.39
CA SER A 360 0.07 32.26 -14.56
C SER A 360 -1.10 32.89 -15.31
N ALA A 361 -0.88 34.10 -15.80
CA ALA A 361 -1.78 34.75 -16.74
C ALA A 361 -1.96 33.94 -18.04
N PRO A 362 -3.05 34.16 -18.80
CA PRO A 362 -3.23 33.59 -20.13
C PRO A 362 -2.03 33.79 -21.06
N GLY A 363 -1.67 32.74 -21.82
CA GLY A 363 -0.60 32.80 -22.83
C GLY A 363 0.83 32.58 -22.34
N ILE A 364 1.13 32.64 -21.03
CA ILE A 364 2.50 32.43 -20.52
C ILE A 364 2.99 30.99 -20.77
N TYR A 365 2.10 30.02 -20.60
CA TYR A 365 2.39 28.60 -20.81
C TYR A 365 1.27 27.96 -21.64
N SER A 366 1.63 27.22 -22.68
CA SER A 366 0.67 26.48 -23.52
C SER A 366 0.30 25.10 -22.98
N GLY A 367 1.04 24.58 -22.00
CA GLY A 367 0.79 23.27 -21.42
C GLY A 367 1.90 22.79 -20.48
N ILE A 368 1.82 21.52 -20.06
CA ILE A 368 2.72 20.90 -19.08
C ILE A 368 4.17 20.91 -19.57
N VAL A 369 4.40 20.37 -20.76
CA VAL A 369 5.74 20.26 -21.36
C VAL A 369 6.35 21.64 -21.60
N HIS A 370 5.56 22.58 -22.11
CA HIS A 370 6.02 23.95 -22.33
C HIS A 370 6.38 24.64 -21.01
N CYS A 371 5.59 24.44 -19.96
CA CYS A 371 5.87 24.98 -18.63
C CYS A 371 7.18 24.43 -18.07
N LEU A 372 7.34 23.10 -17.99
CA LEU A 372 8.56 22.46 -17.49
C LEU A 372 9.81 22.92 -18.26
N ARG A 373 9.74 22.90 -19.60
CA ARG A 373 10.84 23.32 -20.47
C ARG A 373 11.19 24.80 -20.27
N THR A 374 10.18 25.66 -20.12
CA THR A 374 10.39 27.10 -19.90
C THR A 374 11.05 27.36 -18.56
N VAL A 375 10.61 26.68 -17.49
CA VAL A 375 11.20 26.81 -16.16
C VAL A 375 12.67 26.39 -16.18
N VAL A 376 12.98 25.21 -16.74
CA VAL A 376 14.36 24.71 -16.83
C VAL A 376 15.25 25.66 -17.64
N ARG A 377 14.75 26.20 -18.76
CA ARG A 377 15.54 27.10 -19.62
C ARG A 377 15.76 28.49 -19.04
N LYS A 378 14.76 29.07 -18.35
CA LYS A 378 14.83 30.44 -17.84
C LYS A 378 15.37 30.54 -16.41
N GLU A 379 15.15 29.51 -15.59
CA GLU A 379 15.43 29.55 -14.15
C GLU A 379 16.34 28.40 -13.67
N GLY A 380 16.62 27.42 -14.55
CA GLY A 380 17.48 26.27 -14.25
C GLY A 380 16.71 25.07 -13.67
N GLY A 381 17.38 23.91 -13.63
CA GLY A 381 16.79 22.66 -13.13
C GLY A 381 16.39 22.71 -11.65
N ALA A 382 17.13 23.45 -10.83
CA ALA A 382 16.82 23.62 -9.40
C ALA A 382 15.48 24.34 -9.16
N ALA A 383 15.00 25.14 -10.12
CA ALA A 383 13.71 25.82 -10.02
C ALA A 383 12.52 24.83 -10.01
N LEU A 384 12.70 23.62 -10.57
CA LEU A 384 11.71 22.54 -10.51
C LEU A 384 11.54 21.95 -9.11
N TYR A 385 12.38 22.31 -8.14
CA TYR A 385 12.36 21.81 -6.76
C TYR A 385 12.20 22.92 -5.72
N GLN A 386 11.84 24.14 -6.13
CA GLN A 386 11.64 25.26 -5.23
C GLN A 386 10.47 25.01 -4.27
N GLY A 387 10.78 24.99 -2.96
CA GLY A 387 9.82 24.70 -1.90
C GLY A 387 9.75 23.23 -1.47
N LEU A 388 10.56 22.34 -2.06
CA LEU A 388 10.59 20.92 -1.67
C LEU A 388 10.95 20.75 -0.19
N GLY A 389 11.97 21.46 0.29
CA GLY A 389 12.36 21.40 1.70
C GLY A 389 11.22 21.77 2.65
N THR A 390 10.51 22.87 2.36
CA THR A 390 9.32 23.28 3.14
C THR A 390 8.21 22.24 3.08
N SER A 391 8.04 21.59 1.92
CA SER A 391 7.08 20.52 1.77
C SER A 391 7.41 19.32 2.65
N ILE A 392 8.67 18.84 2.62
CA ILE A 392 9.11 17.66 3.39
C ILE A 392 8.97 17.93 4.89
N VAL A 393 9.44 19.09 5.35
CA VAL A 393 9.32 19.50 6.77
C VAL A 393 7.86 19.52 7.22
N GLY A 394 6.90 19.82 6.33
CA GLY A 394 5.48 19.83 6.64
C GLY A 394 4.80 18.46 6.72
N ILE A 395 5.38 17.41 6.13
CA ILE A 395 4.75 16.07 6.06
C ILE A 395 4.61 15.45 7.45
N MET A 396 5.70 15.37 8.20
CA MET A 396 5.72 14.67 9.49
C MET A 396 4.87 15.38 10.56
N PRO A 397 4.91 16.72 10.74
CA PRO A 397 4.02 17.41 11.66
C PRO A 397 2.55 17.27 11.28
N TYR A 398 2.21 17.33 9.99
CA TYR A 398 0.84 17.13 9.54
C TYR A 398 0.34 15.73 9.93
N ALA A 399 1.10 14.69 9.59
CA ALA A 399 0.75 13.31 9.89
C ALA A 399 0.66 13.04 11.40
N GLY A 400 1.61 13.54 12.19
CA GLY A 400 1.59 13.36 13.65
C GLY A 400 0.38 14.00 14.33
N ILE A 401 0.03 15.23 13.93
CA ILE A 401 -1.16 15.92 14.46
C ILE A 401 -2.44 15.22 14.02
N ASP A 402 -2.55 14.87 12.74
CA ASP A 402 -3.71 14.18 12.18
C ASP A 402 -3.96 12.86 12.91
N LEU A 403 -2.94 12.01 13.05
CA LEU A 403 -3.05 10.74 13.78
C LEU A 403 -3.44 10.93 15.25
N THR A 404 -2.80 11.88 15.94
CA THR A 404 -3.10 12.14 17.36
C THR A 404 -4.53 12.61 17.55
N VAL A 405 -4.95 13.62 16.79
CA VAL A 405 -6.30 14.18 16.89
C VAL A 405 -7.34 13.15 16.45
N ASN A 406 -7.08 12.38 15.40
CA ASN A 406 -7.98 11.34 14.93
C ASN A 406 -8.16 10.24 15.98
N SER A 407 -7.08 9.82 16.65
CA SER A 407 -7.14 8.82 17.71
C SER A 407 -7.99 9.32 18.88
N LEU A 408 -7.74 10.55 19.36
CA LEU A 408 -8.53 11.17 20.43
C LEU A 408 -10.02 11.32 20.06
N LEU A 409 -10.32 11.74 18.83
CA LEU A 409 -11.71 11.86 18.37
C LEU A 409 -12.40 10.51 18.30
N LYS A 410 -11.71 9.47 17.80
CA LYS A 410 -12.24 8.11 17.74
C LYS A 410 -12.47 7.53 19.14
N ASP A 411 -11.59 7.80 20.10
CA ASP A 411 -11.78 7.37 21.49
C ASP A 411 -13.02 8.01 22.12
N CYS A 412 -13.20 9.33 21.91
CA CYS A 412 -14.40 10.04 22.37
C CYS A 412 -15.69 9.53 21.72
N VAL A 413 -15.68 9.36 20.40
CA VAL A 413 -16.83 8.84 19.64
C VAL A 413 -17.12 7.39 20.04
N GLY A 414 -16.09 6.56 20.17
CA GLY A 414 -16.20 5.18 20.63
C GLY A 414 -16.86 5.09 22.00
N GLY A 415 -16.46 5.93 22.96
CA GLY A 415 -17.09 6.01 24.28
C GLY A 415 -18.58 6.36 24.22
N PHE A 416 -18.95 7.36 23.41
CA PHE A 416 -20.35 7.78 23.23
C PHE A 416 -21.24 6.69 22.58
N TYR A 417 -20.69 5.96 21.61
CA TYR A 417 -21.39 4.90 20.91
C TYR A 417 -21.47 3.61 21.75
N ALA A 418 -20.43 3.32 22.54
CA ALA A 418 -20.43 2.23 23.51
C ALA A 418 -21.50 2.41 24.59
N GLU A 419 -21.70 3.64 25.10
CA GLU A 419 -22.78 3.95 26.06
C GLU A 419 -24.17 3.67 25.46
N LYS A 420 -24.31 3.80 24.13
CA LYS A 420 -25.56 3.54 23.40
C LYS A 420 -25.68 2.11 22.86
N ALA A 421 -24.73 1.22 23.17
CA ALA A 421 -24.65 -0.14 22.63
C ALA A 421 -24.75 -0.19 21.09
N GLN A 422 -24.20 0.83 20.40
CA GLN A 422 -24.22 0.96 18.95
C GLN A 422 -22.79 1.10 18.44
N GLU A 423 -22.49 0.58 17.25
CA GLU A 423 -21.20 0.82 16.61
C GLU A 423 -21.20 2.14 15.82
N PRO A 424 -20.07 2.88 15.80
CA PRO A 424 -19.96 4.10 15.02
C PRO A 424 -20.06 3.78 13.53
N GLY A 425 -21.07 4.35 12.86
CA GLY A 425 -21.22 4.20 11.42
C GLY A 425 -20.12 4.94 10.63
N VAL A 426 -19.97 4.57 9.35
CA VAL A 426 -18.99 5.17 8.41
C VAL A 426 -19.00 6.71 8.43
N PRO A 427 -20.16 7.42 8.46
CA PRO A 427 -20.17 8.88 8.52
C PRO A 427 -19.49 9.46 9.77
N ALA A 428 -19.58 8.78 10.92
CA ALA A 428 -18.97 9.23 12.17
C ALA A 428 -17.44 9.08 12.13
N VAL A 429 -16.94 7.97 11.57
CA VAL A 429 -15.51 7.73 11.37
C VAL A 429 -14.93 8.72 10.35
N LEU A 430 -15.63 8.97 9.25
CA LEU A 430 -15.25 9.98 8.25
C LEU A 430 -15.24 11.39 8.84
N ALA A 431 -16.19 11.74 9.71
CA ALA A 431 -16.21 13.03 10.40
C ALA A 431 -14.97 13.20 11.30
N CYS A 432 -14.56 12.16 12.04
CA CYS A 432 -13.32 12.18 12.83
C CYS A 432 -12.09 12.42 11.95
N GLY A 433 -12.00 11.73 10.80
CA GLY A 433 -10.93 11.93 9.83
C GLY A 433 -10.90 13.34 9.23
N MET A 434 -12.05 13.90 8.86
CA MET A 434 -12.13 15.26 8.32
C MET A 434 -11.75 16.33 9.35
N LEU A 435 -12.20 16.18 10.60
CA LEU A 435 -11.91 17.12 11.69
C LEU A 435 -10.42 17.08 12.07
N SER A 436 -9.85 15.89 12.24
CA SER A 436 -8.42 15.72 12.53
C SER A 436 -7.53 16.31 11.43
N SER A 437 -7.82 16.00 10.17
CA SER A 437 -7.09 16.56 9.02
C SER A 437 -7.24 18.08 8.93
N THR A 438 -8.40 18.62 9.28
CA THR A 438 -8.63 20.07 9.35
C THR A 438 -7.78 20.72 10.45
N CYS A 439 -7.71 20.12 11.64
CA CYS A 439 -6.86 20.58 12.74
C CYS A 439 -5.36 20.54 12.36
N ALA A 440 -4.90 19.42 11.80
CA ALA A 440 -3.53 19.28 11.30
C ALA A 440 -3.20 20.35 10.25
N MET A 441 -4.14 20.59 9.34
CA MET A 441 -4.01 21.61 8.30
C MET A 441 -3.96 23.03 8.86
N LEU A 442 -4.74 23.37 9.89
CA LEU A 442 -4.70 24.68 10.54
C LEU A 442 -3.34 24.97 11.19
N LEU A 443 -2.77 23.97 11.87
CA LEU A 443 -1.48 24.12 12.54
C LEU A 443 -0.31 24.16 11.56
N THR A 444 -0.37 23.38 10.48
CA THR A 444 0.68 23.32 9.45
C THR A 444 0.48 24.29 8.28
N TYR A 445 -0.61 25.06 8.28
CA TYR A 445 -0.96 25.97 7.19
C TYR A 445 0.15 26.98 6.83
N PRO A 446 0.89 27.58 7.78
CA PRO A 446 2.00 28.49 7.46
C PRO A 446 3.06 27.87 6.55
N LEU A 447 3.41 26.60 6.77
CA LEU A 447 4.35 25.86 5.91
C LEU A 447 3.76 25.62 4.52
N ASN A 448 2.48 25.30 4.44
CA ASN A 448 1.77 25.13 3.17
C ASN A 448 1.77 26.43 2.36
N LEU A 449 1.53 27.58 3.00
CA LEU A 449 1.58 28.87 2.32
C LEU A 449 2.99 29.17 1.78
N VAL A 450 4.03 28.99 2.61
CA VAL A 450 5.43 29.22 2.21
C VAL A 450 5.80 28.30 1.04
N ARG A 451 5.40 27.03 1.08
CA ARG A 451 5.54 26.10 -0.04
C ARG A 451 4.91 26.70 -1.31
N THR A 452 3.62 27.02 -1.32
CA THR A 452 2.94 27.52 -2.52
C THR A 452 3.59 28.80 -3.07
N ARG A 453 4.02 29.71 -2.19
CA ARG A 453 4.71 30.95 -2.58
C ARG A 453 6.06 30.71 -3.25
N LEU A 454 6.84 29.76 -2.72
CA LEU A 454 8.11 29.36 -3.33
C LEU A 454 7.89 28.69 -4.69
N GLN A 455 6.88 27.84 -4.82
CA GLN A 455 6.56 27.15 -6.08
C GLN A 455 6.17 28.13 -7.21
N ALA A 456 5.53 29.23 -6.83
CA ALA A 456 5.15 30.30 -7.74
C ALA A 456 6.23 31.36 -7.95
N SER A 457 7.34 31.30 -7.20
CA SER A 457 8.39 32.31 -7.26
C SER A 457 9.06 32.35 -8.63
N GLY A 458 9.48 33.54 -9.06
CA GLY A 458 10.16 33.72 -10.36
C GLY A 458 9.20 33.90 -11.54
N MET A 459 7.88 33.73 -11.36
CA MET A 459 6.91 34.03 -12.40
C MET A 459 6.68 35.54 -12.58
N PRO A 460 6.38 36.01 -13.81
CA PRO A 460 5.93 37.38 -14.03
C PRO A 460 4.72 37.73 -13.13
N GLY A 461 4.81 38.83 -12.39
CA GLY A 461 3.76 39.26 -11.45
C GLY A 461 3.77 38.56 -10.08
N SER A 462 4.63 37.57 -9.87
CA SER A 462 4.83 36.92 -8.56
C SER A 462 5.99 37.56 -7.78
N THR A 463 5.99 37.42 -6.45
CA THR A 463 7.11 37.87 -5.62
C THR A 463 8.28 36.89 -5.74
N ARG A 464 9.48 37.40 -5.98
CA ARG A 464 10.70 36.58 -6.00
C ARG A 464 11.21 36.38 -4.58
N PHE A 465 11.52 35.13 -4.24
CA PHE A 465 12.07 34.74 -2.95
C PHE A 465 13.45 34.11 -3.17
N LEU A 466 14.41 34.44 -2.32
CA LEU A 466 15.74 33.83 -2.34
C LEU A 466 15.72 32.43 -1.71
N GLY A 467 14.76 32.17 -0.83
CA GLY A 467 14.58 30.88 -0.17
C GLY A 467 13.42 30.89 0.84
N PRO A 468 13.22 29.79 1.58
CA PRO A 468 12.11 29.66 2.54
C PRO A 468 12.12 30.72 3.64
N ILE A 469 13.29 31.02 4.20
CA ILE A 469 13.42 32.00 5.29
C ILE A 469 13.13 33.43 4.80
N ASP A 470 13.60 33.77 3.61
CA ASP A 470 13.27 35.05 2.97
C ASP A 470 11.77 35.17 2.69
N CYS A 471 11.14 34.08 2.23
CA CYS A 471 9.68 34.03 2.06
C CYS A 471 8.93 34.25 3.38
N VAL A 472 9.36 33.61 4.47
CA VAL A 472 8.80 33.83 5.82
C VAL A 472 8.95 35.29 6.25
N ARG A 473 10.16 35.86 6.12
CA ARG A 473 10.45 37.26 6.50
C ARG A 473 9.59 38.25 5.74
N GLN A 474 9.49 38.11 4.41
CA GLN A 474 8.68 38.98 3.57
C GLN A 474 7.18 38.81 3.85
N THR A 475 6.73 37.58 4.15
CA THR A 475 5.34 37.31 4.51
C THR A 475 4.97 37.98 5.83
N TRP A 476 5.85 37.86 6.83
CA TRP A 476 5.70 38.52 8.13
C TRP A 476 5.67 40.04 7.98
N ALA A 477 6.60 40.62 7.23
CA ALA A 477 6.68 42.07 7.02
C ALA A 477 5.43 42.66 6.33
N GLY A 478 4.72 41.88 5.52
CA GLY A 478 3.54 42.37 4.79
C GLY A 478 2.18 42.15 5.47
N GLY A 479 2.13 41.59 6.69
CA GLY A 479 0.85 41.41 7.40
C GLY A 479 0.87 40.52 8.63
N GLY A 480 2.05 40.24 9.19
CA GLY A 480 2.24 39.42 10.38
C GLY A 480 1.62 38.01 10.24
N LEU A 481 1.08 37.51 11.35
CA LEU A 481 0.50 36.16 11.42
C LEU A 481 -0.66 35.95 10.43
N LYS A 482 -1.51 36.97 10.23
CA LYS A 482 -2.67 36.89 9.31
C LYS A 482 -2.24 36.62 7.86
N ALA A 483 -1.05 37.08 7.47
CA ALA A 483 -0.52 36.84 6.12
C ALA A 483 -0.25 35.35 5.86
N PHE A 484 0.09 34.57 6.90
CA PHE A 484 0.35 33.12 6.79
C PHE A 484 -0.90 32.29 6.53
N TYR A 485 -2.07 32.82 6.86
CA TYR A 485 -3.36 32.13 6.73
C TYR A 485 -4.17 32.57 5.49
N ARG A 486 -3.54 33.27 4.54
CA ARG A 486 -4.20 33.65 3.28
C ARG A 486 -4.63 32.42 2.49
N GLY A 487 -5.85 32.45 1.97
CA GLY A 487 -6.46 31.32 1.25
C GLY A 487 -7.04 30.22 2.14
N LEU A 488 -7.00 30.35 3.47
CA LEU A 488 -7.53 29.32 4.38
C LEU A 488 -9.04 29.11 4.16
N GLY A 489 -9.82 30.17 3.99
CA GLY A 489 -11.27 30.10 3.77
C GLY A 489 -11.66 29.21 2.58
N PRO A 490 -11.20 29.52 1.34
CA PRO A 490 -11.41 28.63 0.19
C PRO A 490 -10.90 27.21 0.43
N ASN A 491 -9.77 27.06 1.11
CA ASN A 491 -9.22 25.75 1.41
C ASN A 491 -10.12 24.91 2.34
N MET A 492 -10.72 25.51 3.37
CA MET A 492 -11.69 24.86 4.27
C MET A 492 -12.99 24.51 3.54
N LEU A 493 -13.50 25.43 2.71
CA LEU A 493 -14.67 25.17 1.87
C LEU A 493 -14.47 23.97 0.93
N LYS A 494 -13.22 23.73 0.51
CA LYS A 494 -12.85 22.62 -0.37
C LYS A 494 -12.91 21.25 0.32
N VAL A 495 -12.60 21.18 1.62
CA VAL A 495 -12.34 19.90 2.32
C VAL A 495 -13.57 18.99 2.26
N LEU A 496 -14.73 19.48 2.66
CA LEU A 496 -15.96 18.68 2.74
C LEU A 496 -16.40 18.15 1.36
N PRO A 497 -16.57 18.97 0.32
CA PRO A 497 -16.90 18.46 -1.02
C PRO A 497 -15.85 17.49 -1.56
N ALA A 498 -14.56 17.77 -1.36
CA ALA A 498 -13.49 16.90 -1.84
C ALA A 498 -13.58 15.49 -1.23
N THR A 499 -13.76 15.40 0.09
CA THR A 499 -13.83 14.13 0.80
C THR A 499 -15.13 13.39 0.47
N SER A 500 -16.28 14.07 0.49
CA SER A 500 -17.57 13.44 0.20
C SER A 500 -17.65 12.87 -1.22
N ILE A 501 -17.17 13.61 -2.22
CA ILE A 501 -17.17 13.15 -3.62
C ILE A 501 -16.21 11.98 -3.81
N SER A 502 -15.01 12.05 -3.22
CA SER A 502 -14.04 10.93 -3.33
C SER A 502 -14.64 9.66 -2.75
N TYR A 503 -15.26 9.75 -1.57
CA TYR A 503 -15.92 8.62 -0.93
C TYR A 503 -17.05 8.06 -1.80
N ALA A 504 -18.00 8.90 -2.24
CA ALA A 504 -19.14 8.47 -3.04
C ALA A 504 -18.72 7.77 -4.35
N VAL A 505 -17.71 8.30 -5.04
CA VAL A 505 -17.19 7.71 -6.28
C VAL A 505 -16.43 6.42 -5.99
N PHE A 506 -15.61 6.39 -4.93
CA PHE A 506 -14.87 5.18 -4.54
C PHE A 506 -15.81 4.04 -4.19
N ASP A 507 -16.85 4.31 -3.40
CA ASP A 507 -17.86 3.36 -2.96
C ASP A 507 -18.62 2.78 -4.16
N THR A 508 -19.08 3.65 -5.07
CA THR A 508 -19.78 3.23 -6.30
C THR A 508 -18.91 2.32 -7.19
N LEU A 509 -17.61 2.60 -7.29
CA LEU A 509 -16.69 1.85 -8.16
C LEU A 509 -16.14 0.58 -7.51
N SER A 510 -16.04 0.55 -6.18
CA SER A 510 -15.48 -0.59 -5.45
C SER A 510 -16.52 -1.68 -5.16
N GLY A 511 -17.78 -1.45 -5.53
CA GLY A 511 -18.89 -2.39 -5.35
C GLY A 511 -19.37 -2.38 -3.91
N GLY A 512 -20.31 -1.49 -3.60
CA GLY A 512 -21.03 -1.48 -2.31
C GLY A 512 -21.81 -2.76 -2.03
#